data_AF-A0A970X564-F1
#
_entry.id   AF-A0A970X564-F1
#
_cell.length_a   1.000
_cell.length_b   1.000
_cell.length_c   1.000
_cell.angle_alpha   90.00
_cell.angle_beta   90.00
_cell.angle_gamma   90.00
#
_symmetry.space_group_name_H-M   'P 1'
#
loop_
_entity.id
_entity.type
_entity.pdbx_description
1 polymer ?
#
loop_
_entity_poly.entity_id
_entity_poly.type
_entity_poly.pdbx_seq_one_letter_code
_entity_poly.pdbx_strand_id
1 'polypeptide(L)'
;MPPMRKRAGQREAAARALDALGRGADTGFRVARTLYDRWRGMSTASRQPLEPLAEDVRERALDLRGAADRPAADAGLKAANERLADAMVASAAADPDVSEIEVRDLRAELTRELERLAGAEIAASHGHGDGPDGPDGRPAGSPAPDARA
;
A
#
# COMPACT_ATOMS: atom_id res chain seq x y z
N MET A 1 -13.73 36.97 -9.89
CA MET A 1 -14.47 35.91 -9.16
C MET A 1 -14.18 34.57 -9.82
N PRO A 2 -13.26 33.72 -9.32
CA PRO A 2 -13.05 32.38 -9.87
C PRO A 2 -14.24 31.46 -9.50
N PRO A 3 -14.65 30.53 -10.36
CA PRO A 3 -15.87 29.76 -10.17
C PRO A 3 -15.75 28.80 -8.97
N MET A 4 -16.65 28.96 -7.99
CA MET A 4 -16.72 28.19 -6.76
C MET A 4 -16.88 26.67 -6.98
N ARG A 5 -17.42 26.25 -8.13
CA ARG A 5 -17.58 24.84 -8.51
C ARG A 5 -16.24 24.09 -8.65
N LYS A 6 -15.19 24.75 -9.14
CA LYS A 6 -13.86 24.13 -9.27
C LYS A 6 -13.20 23.86 -7.91
N ARG A 7 -13.58 24.61 -6.88
CA ARG A 7 -13.05 24.46 -5.51
C ARG A 7 -13.68 23.30 -4.75
N ALA A 8 -14.95 23.00 -4.99
CA ALA A 8 -15.63 21.86 -4.37
C ALA A 8 -15.04 20.52 -4.85
N GLY A 9 -14.91 20.34 -6.17
CA GLY A 9 -14.31 19.12 -6.74
C GLY A 9 -12.84 18.92 -6.34
N GLN A 10 -12.06 19.99 -6.20
CA GLN A 10 -10.67 19.90 -5.71
C GLN A 10 -10.58 19.49 -4.23
N ARG A 11 -11.49 19.97 -3.37
CA ARG A 11 -11.50 19.58 -1.95
C ARG A 11 -11.92 18.13 -1.76
N GLU A 12 -12.86 17.66 -2.56
CA GLU A 12 -13.31 16.27 -2.52
C GLU A 12 -12.23 15.32 -3.07
N ALA A 13 -11.56 15.69 -4.16
CA ALA A 13 -10.39 14.97 -4.66
C ALA A 13 -9.25 14.92 -3.62
N ALA A 14 -8.98 16.03 -2.93
CA ALA A 14 -7.97 16.07 -1.86
C ALA A 14 -8.36 15.18 -0.65
N ALA A 15 -9.62 15.19 -0.23
CA ALA A 15 -10.09 14.33 0.86
C ALA A 15 -9.96 12.84 0.53
N ARG A 16 -10.27 12.44 -0.72
CA ARG A 16 -10.12 11.06 -1.19
C ARG A 16 -8.66 10.62 -1.30
N ALA A 17 -7.77 11.51 -1.74
CA ALA A 17 -6.33 11.25 -1.76
C ALA A 17 -5.77 11.02 -0.35
N LEU A 18 -6.22 11.81 0.64
CA LEU A 18 -5.81 11.63 2.03
C LEU A 18 -6.30 10.30 2.64
N ASP A 19 -7.52 9.88 2.30
CA ASP A 19 -8.09 8.59 2.73
C ASP A 19 -7.38 7.39 2.07
N ALA A 20 -7.04 7.50 0.79
CA ALA A 20 -6.20 6.54 0.06
C ALA A 20 -4.81 6.37 0.71
N LEU A 21 -4.15 7.48 1.05
CA LEU A 21 -2.88 7.49 1.78
C LEU A 21 -3.01 6.89 3.20
N GLY A 22 -4.17 7.06 3.83
CA GLY A 22 -4.48 6.43 5.12
C GLY A 22 -4.46 4.91 5.04
N ARG A 23 -5.13 4.32 4.04
CA ARG A 23 -5.18 2.86 3.82
C ARG A 23 -3.82 2.24 3.45
N GLY A 24 -3.02 2.94 2.63
CA GLY A 24 -1.65 2.51 2.31
C GLY A 24 -0.79 2.39 3.56
N ALA A 25 -0.81 3.44 4.38
CA ALA A 25 -0.13 3.48 5.67
C ALA A 25 -0.56 2.33 6.61
N ASP A 26 -1.87 2.06 6.74
CA ASP A 26 -2.37 0.94 7.56
C ASP A 26 -1.90 -0.43 7.09
N THR A 27 -1.59 -0.57 5.79
CA THR A 27 -1.03 -1.79 5.21
C THR A 27 0.47 -1.87 5.51
N GLY A 28 1.22 -0.77 5.34
CA GLY A 28 2.62 -0.65 5.74
C GLY A 28 2.87 -1.01 7.21
N PHE A 29 2.00 -0.55 8.10
CA PHE A 29 2.05 -0.90 9.52
C PHE A 29 1.86 -2.39 9.80
N ARG A 30 0.94 -3.05 9.09
CA ARG A 30 0.70 -4.48 9.28
C ARG A 30 1.89 -5.31 8.84
N VAL A 31 2.49 -4.99 7.69
CA VAL A 31 3.70 -5.65 7.22
C VAL A 31 4.86 -5.45 8.21
N ALA A 32 5.08 -4.20 8.64
CA ALA A 32 6.11 -3.87 9.63
C ALA A 32 5.94 -4.68 10.92
N ARG A 33 4.71 -4.79 11.42
CA ARG A 33 4.39 -5.60 12.59
C ARG A 33 4.68 -7.08 12.37
N THR A 34 4.22 -7.65 11.27
CA THR A 34 4.46 -9.07 10.93
C THR A 34 5.95 -9.38 10.85
N LEU A 35 6.74 -8.53 10.19
CA LEU A 35 8.19 -8.68 10.09
C LEU A 35 8.85 -8.57 11.47
N TYR A 36 8.46 -7.59 12.29
CA TYR A 36 9.02 -7.41 13.62
C TYR A 36 8.70 -8.60 14.55
N ASP A 37 7.46 -9.11 14.51
CA ASP A 37 7.05 -10.29 15.27
C ASP A 37 7.81 -11.55 14.82
N ARG A 38 8.08 -11.69 13.51
CA ARG A 38 8.89 -12.78 12.97
C ARG A 38 10.35 -12.68 13.41
N TRP A 39 10.96 -11.51 13.29
CA TRP A 39 12.32 -11.24 13.78
C TRP A 39 12.46 -11.58 15.27
N ARG A 40 11.47 -11.20 16.09
CA ARG A 40 11.41 -11.53 17.52
C ARG A 40 11.39 -13.03 17.79
N GLY A 41 10.78 -13.82 16.90
CA GLY A 41 10.69 -15.27 16.98
C GLY A 41 11.91 -16.04 16.43
N MET A 42 12.85 -15.36 15.78
CA MET A 42 14.08 -16.00 15.28
C MET A 42 15.02 -16.42 16.42
N SER A 43 15.94 -17.35 16.11
CA SER A 43 17.04 -17.68 17.03
C SER A 43 17.87 -16.43 17.34
N THR A 44 18.51 -16.37 18.51
CA THR A 44 19.35 -15.21 18.88
C THR A 44 20.46 -14.96 17.86
N ALA A 45 21.06 -16.02 17.31
CA ALA A 45 22.14 -15.95 16.34
C ALA A 45 21.68 -15.32 15.01
N SER A 46 20.50 -15.69 14.52
CA SER A 46 19.92 -15.14 13.29
C SER A 46 19.31 -13.74 13.54
N ARG A 47 18.84 -13.47 14.77
CA ARG A 47 18.17 -12.22 15.14
C ARG A 47 19.14 -11.05 15.32
N GLN A 48 20.27 -11.26 15.99
CA GLN A 48 21.21 -10.17 16.35
C GLN A 48 21.71 -9.37 15.14
N PRO A 49 22.14 -10.00 14.04
CA PRO A 49 22.62 -9.26 12.87
C PRO A 49 21.54 -8.39 12.22
N LEU A 50 20.27 -8.77 12.37
CA LEU A 50 19.11 -8.10 11.79
C LEU A 50 18.52 -7.01 12.69
N GLU A 51 18.96 -6.90 13.94
CA GLU A 51 18.43 -5.94 14.93
C GLU A 51 18.40 -4.49 14.42
N PRO A 52 19.45 -3.95 13.75
CA PRO A 52 19.41 -2.59 13.23
C PRO A 52 18.30 -2.36 12.19
N LEU A 53 18.00 -3.36 11.37
CA LEU A 53 16.94 -3.27 10.35
C LEU A 53 15.56 -3.40 10.98
N ALA A 54 15.41 -4.25 12.00
CA ALA A 54 14.17 -4.40 12.74
C ALA A 54 13.78 -3.13 13.50
N GLU A 55 14.76 -2.46 14.13
CA GLU A 55 14.52 -1.18 14.78
C GLU A 55 14.27 -0.04 13.78
N ASP A 56 14.95 0.01 12.61
CA ASP A 56 14.62 0.99 11.54
C ASP A 56 13.16 0.86 11.06
N VAL A 57 12.68 -0.38 10.85
CA VAL A 57 11.27 -0.63 10.51
C VAL A 57 10.33 -0.12 11.60
N ARG A 58 10.66 -0.39 12.87
CA ARG A 58 9.87 0.07 14.02
C ARG A 58 9.83 1.59 14.13
N GLU A 59 10.98 2.25 14.00
CA GLU A 59 11.10 3.71 14.07
C GLU A 59 10.28 4.37 12.95
N ARG A 60 10.43 3.91 11.70
CA ARG A 60 9.65 4.44 10.57
C ARG A 60 8.15 4.22 10.72
N ALA A 61 7.75 3.10 11.31
CA ALA A 61 6.36 2.88 11.65
C ALA A 61 5.88 3.92 12.68
N LEU A 62 6.66 4.19 13.74
CA LEU A 62 6.28 5.22 14.72
C LEU A 62 6.19 6.61 14.09
N ASP A 63 7.15 6.98 13.24
CA ASP A 63 7.20 8.27 12.56
C ASP A 63 5.97 8.52 11.68
N LEU A 64 5.45 7.48 11.02
CA LEU A 64 4.29 7.58 10.15
C LEU A 64 3.02 8.08 10.88
N ARG A 65 2.91 7.90 12.21
CA ARG A 65 1.76 8.39 12.99
C ARG A 65 1.74 9.91 13.16
N GLY A 66 2.91 10.57 13.06
CA GLY A 66 3.07 12.02 13.26
C GLY A 66 3.65 12.76 12.05
N ALA A 67 3.91 12.05 10.95
CA ALA A 67 4.60 12.60 9.79
C ALA A 67 3.83 13.77 9.15
N ALA A 68 4.52 14.90 8.99
CA ALA A 68 4.02 16.04 8.23
C ALA A 68 3.90 15.71 6.74
N ASP A 69 4.83 14.91 6.22
CA ASP A 69 4.79 14.33 4.88
C ASP A 69 4.52 12.82 4.97
N ARG A 70 3.23 12.49 5.01
CA ARG A 70 2.77 11.10 5.13
C ARG A 70 3.14 10.24 3.92
N PRO A 71 3.03 10.71 2.66
CA PRO A 71 3.52 9.96 1.49
C PRO A 71 5.01 9.60 1.58
N ALA A 72 5.87 10.55 1.96
CA ALA A 72 7.30 10.29 2.08
C ALA A 72 7.63 9.30 3.21
N ALA A 73 6.95 9.44 4.36
CA ALA A 73 7.10 8.52 5.48
C ALA A 73 6.63 7.09 5.14
N ASP A 74 5.53 6.96 4.40
CA ASP A 74 5.00 5.67 3.96
C ASP A 74 5.96 4.97 2.98
N ALA A 75 6.47 5.70 1.98
CA ALA A 75 7.51 5.20 1.08
C ALA A 75 8.79 4.79 1.83
N GLY A 76 9.15 5.54 2.87
CA GLY A 76 10.23 5.22 3.78
C GLY A 76 10.00 3.89 4.51
N LEU A 77 8.82 3.70 5.10
CA LEU A 77 8.45 2.46 5.79
C LEU A 77 8.47 1.26 4.83
N LYS A 78 7.96 1.43 3.61
CA LYS A 78 7.99 0.40 2.56
C LYS A 78 9.42 -0.06 2.25
N ALA A 79 10.32 0.88 2.00
CA ALA A 79 11.72 0.55 1.70
C ALA A 79 12.42 -0.17 2.87
N ALA A 80 12.07 0.16 4.12
CA ALA A 80 12.62 -0.54 5.28
C ALA A 80 12.05 -1.95 5.43
N ASN A 81 10.74 -2.13 5.20
CA ASN A 81 10.10 -3.44 5.19
C ASN A 81 10.75 -4.37 4.16
N GLU A 82 11.00 -3.88 2.95
CA GLU A 82 11.68 -4.64 1.88
C GLU A 82 13.08 -5.08 2.31
N ARG A 83 13.89 -4.17 2.84
CA ARG A 83 15.26 -4.49 3.31
C ARG A 83 15.27 -5.53 4.43
N LEU A 84 14.38 -5.41 5.40
CA LEU A 84 14.29 -6.37 6.50
C LEU A 84 13.85 -7.75 5.99
N ALA A 85 12.88 -7.80 5.09
CA ALA A 85 12.43 -9.05 4.46
C ALA A 85 13.56 -9.74 3.69
N ASP A 86 14.31 -9.00 2.87
CA ASP A 86 15.46 -9.52 2.13
C ASP A 86 16.55 -10.05 3.08
N ALA A 87 16.82 -9.32 4.16
CA ALA A 87 17.79 -9.74 5.18
C ALA A 87 17.35 -11.00 5.93
N MET A 88 16.05 -11.18 6.19
CA MET A 88 15.52 -12.42 6.77
C MET A 88 15.72 -13.62 5.85
N VAL A 89 15.46 -13.45 4.55
CA VAL A 89 15.70 -14.51 3.56
C VAL A 89 17.19 -14.83 3.47
N ALA A 90 18.05 -13.80 3.43
CA ALA A 90 19.50 -14.00 3.41
C ALA A 90 20.01 -14.71 4.67
N SER A 91 19.49 -14.34 5.84
CA SER A 91 19.83 -15.00 7.10
C SER A 91 19.38 -16.45 7.12
N ALA A 92 18.18 -16.76 6.63
CA ALA A 92 17.68 -18.12 6.53
C ALA A 92 18.49 -18.95 5.53
N ALA A 93 18.90 -18.37 4.41
CA ALA A 93 19.70 -19.05 3.39
C ALA A 93 21.15 -19.34 3.84
N ALA A 94 21.65 -18.58 4.81
CA ALA A 94 22.97 -18.78 5.40
C ALA A 94 22.95 -19.76 6.59
N ASP A 95 21.76 -20.15 7.06
CA ASP A 95 21.60 -21.06 8.19
C ASP A 95 21.61 -22.52 7.69
N PRO A 96 22.61 -23.33 8.09
CA PRO A 96 22.72 -24.72 7.62
C PRO A 96 21.59 -25.62 8.11
N ASP A 97 20.85 -25.21 9.15
CA ASP A 97 19.73 -25.98 9.69
C ASP A 97 18.41 -25.69 8.96
N VAL A 98 18.39 -24.69 8.07
CA VAL A 98 17.23 -24.32 7.26
C VAL A 98 17.37 -24.88 5.85
N SER A 99 16.38 -25.65 5.41
CA SER A 99 16.40 -26.24 4.07
C SER A 99 16.13 -25.20 2.97
N GLU A 100 16.61 -25.48 1.75
CA GLU A 100 16.32 -24.64 0.57
C GLU A 100 14.82 -24.47 0.31
N ILE A 101 14.01 -25.49 0.65
CA ILE A 101 12.55 -25.45 0.52
C ILE A 101 11.98 -24.42 1.50
N GLU A 102 12.43 -24.42 2.75
CA GLU A 102 12.01 -23.44 3.76
C GLU A 102 12.43 -22.01 3.38
N VAL A 103 13.63 -21.83 2.83
CA VAL A 103 14.08 -20.53 2.32
C VAL A 103 13.20 -20.05 1.16
N ARG A 104 12.85 -20.95 0.22
CA ARG A 104 11.98 -20.62 -0.90
C ARG A 104 10.57 -20.27 -0.43
N ASP A 105 10.04 -21.01 0.53
CA ASP A 105 8.70 -20.80 1.06
C ASP A 105 8.64 -19.48 1.85
N LEU A 106 9.68 -19.19 2.65
CA LEU A 106 9.87 -17.89 3.31
C LEU A 106 9.90 -16.75 2.29
N ARG A 107 10.69 -16.88 1.22
CA ARG A 107 10.75 -15.86 0.17
C ARG A 107 9.38 -15.64 -0.46
N ALA A 108 8.67 -16.71 -0.82
CA ALA A 108 7.34 -16.61 -1.44
C ALA A 108 6.30 -16.02 -0.48
N GLU A 109 6.38 -16.31 0.82
CA GLU A 109 5.55 -15.70 1.86
C GLU A 109 5.80 -14.19 1.94
N LEU A 110 7.07 -13.78 2.10
CA LEU A 110 7.45 -12.38 2.24
C LEU A 110 7.17 -11.56 0.97
N THR A 111 7.43 -12.12 -0.21
CA THR A 111 7.05 -11.49 -1.49
C THR A 111 5.56 -11.23 -1.55
N ARG A 112 4.71 -12.21 -1.20
CA ARG A 112 3.24 -12.02 -1.19
C ARG A 112 2.80 -10.95 -0.20
N GLU A 113 3.46 -10.85 0.95
CA GLU A 113 3.14 -9.83 1.95
C GLU A 113 3.51 -8.41 1.48
N LEU A 114 4.64 -8.26 0.81
CA LEU A 114 5.06 -6.99 0.20
C LEU A 114 4.20 -6.64 -1.03
N GLU A 115 3.81 -7.62 -1.85
CA GLU A 115 2.89 -7.44 -2.97
C GLU A 115 1.50 -7.01 -2.49
N ARG A 116 1.03 -7.49 -1.34
CA ARG A 116 -0.21 -6.98 -0.74
C ARG A 116 -0.13 -5.48 -0.43
N LEU A 117 1.02 -4.99 0.02
CA LEU A 117 1.27 -3.56 0.25
C LEU A 117 1.27 -2.77 -1.07
N ALA A 118 1.95 -3.28 -2.09
CA ALA A 118 1.96 -2.65 -3.42
C ALA A 118 0.58 -2.66 -4.10
N GLY A 119 -0.20 -3.74 -3.94
CA GLY A 119 -1.55 -3.86 -4.48
C GLY A 119 -2.54 -2.90 -3.81
N ALA A 120 -2.41 -2.66 -2.50
CA ALA A 120 -3.20 -1.65 -1.79
C ALA A 120 -2.93 -0.24 -2.31
N GLU A 121 -1.68 0.09 -2.65
CA GLU A 121 -1.27 1.36 -3.27
C GLU A 121 -1.84 1.53 -4.69
N ILE A 122 -1.79 0.47 -5.52
CA ILE A 122 -2.34 0.49 -6.88
C ILE A 122 -3.86 0.62 -6.84
N ALA A 123 -4.56 -0.09 -5.96
CA ALA A 123 -6.01 0.04 -5.79
C ALA A 123 -6.39 1.43 -5.28
N ALA A 124 -5.60 2.00 -4.36
CA ALA A 124 -5.74 3.38 -3.90
C ALA A 124 -5.53 4.40 -5.05
N SER A 125 -4.66 4.08 -6.01
CA SER A 125 -4.40 4.90 -7.20
C SER A 125 -5.42 4.71 -8.33
N HIS A 126 -5.98 3.50 -8.50
CA HIS A 126 -6.93 3.14 -9.58
C HIS A 126 -8.40 3.43 -9.25
N GLY A 127 -8.80 3.50 -7.97
CA GLY A 127 -10.11 4.03 -7.57
C GLY A 127 -10.36 5.50 -7.98
N HIS A 128 -9.39 6.10 -8.68
CA HIS A 128 -9.38 7.44 -9.23
C HIS A 128 -9.78 7.51 -10.73
N GLY A 129 -10.00 6.38 -11.43
CA GLY A 129 -10.13 6.34 -12.89
C GLY A 129 -11.48 6.02 -13.53
N ASP A 130 -12.43 5.39 -12.83
CA ASP A 130 -13.70 4.94 -13.45
C ASP A 130 -14.92 5.50 -12.70
N GLY A 131 -15.27 6.75 -13.00
CA GLY A 131 -16.65 7.20 -12.93
C GLY A 131 -17.29 6.97 -14.30
N PRO A 132 -18.53 6.46 -14.40
CA PRO A 132 -19.16 6.16 -15.68
C PRO A 132 -19.60 7.45 -16.38
N ASP A 133 -18.66 8.20 -16.95
CA ASP A 133 -18.94 9.24 -17.94
C ASP A 133 -18.64 8.67 -19.34
N GLY A 134 -19.47 7.71 -19.74
CA GLY A 134 -19.62 7.33 -21.15
C GLY A 134 -20.47 8.38 -21.86
N PRO A 135 -20.10 8.82 -23.08
CA PRO A 135 -20.73 9.96 -23.75
C PRO A 135 -22.19 9.67 -24.07
N ASP A 136 -23.01 10.72 -23.99
CA ASP A 136 -24.42 10.81 -24.44
C ASP A 136 -24.63 10.18 -25.83
N GLY A 137 -24.80 8.86 -25.87
CA GLY A 137 -25.32 8.13 -27.01
C GLY A 137 -26.84 8.18 -26.97
N ARG A 138 -27.43 9.28 -27.44
CA ARG A 138 -28.87 9.34 -27.76
C ARG A 138 -29.21 8.27 -28.80
N PRO A 139 -30.06 7.28 -28.52
CA PRO A 139 -30.73 6.56 -29.60
C PRO A 139 -31.87 7.41 -30.14
N ALA A 140 -31.90 7.56 -31.46
CA ALA A 140 -33.01 8.11 -32.22
C ALA A 140 -34.30 7.31 -31.97
N GLY A 141 -35.43 8.00 -31.78
CA GLY A 141 -36.74 7.36 -31.64
C GLY A 141 -37.87 8.35 -31.40
N SER A 142 -38.36 8.96 -32.48
CA SER A 142 -39.70 9.57 -32.60
C SER A 142 -40.80 8.61 -32.08
N PRO A 143 -41.96 9.10 -31.56
CA PRO A 143 -42.89 9.91 -32.35
C PRO A 143 -43.66 11.02 -31.60
N ALA A 144 -44.12 12.02 -32.36
CA ALA A 144 -45.19 12.93 -31.95
C ALA A 144 -46.48 12.56 -32.73
N PRO A 145 -47.64 12.46 -32.06
CA PRO A 145 -48.93 12.38 -32.72
C PRO A 145 -49.49 13.80 -32.89
N ASP A 146 -49.65 14.27 -34.13
CA ASP A 146 -50.46 15.46 -34.39
C ASP A 146 -51.89 15.05 -34.71
N ALA A 147 -52.74 15.23 -33.70
CA ALA A 147 -54.16 15.40 -33.87
C ALA A 147 -54.42 16.87 -34.20
N ARG A 148 -55.06 17.15 -35.34
CA ARG A 148 -55.90 18.34 -35.48
C ARG A 148 -57.00 18.12 -36.52
N ALA A 149 -58.13 18.71 -36.17
CA ALA A 149 -59.45 18.66 -36.79
C ALA A 149 -59.50 19.07 -38.27
#